data_AF-A0A7C6RHL0-F1
#
_entry.id   AF-A0A7C6RHL0-F1
#
_cell.length_a   1.000
_cell.length_b   1.000
_cell.length_c   1.000
_cell.angle_alpha   90.00
_cell.angle_beta   90.00
_cell.angle_gamma   90.00
#
_symmetry.space_group_name_H-M   'P 1'
#
loop_
_entity.id
_entity.type
_entity.pdbx_description
1 polymer ?
#
loop_
_entity_poly.entity_id
_entity_poly.type
_entity_poly.pdbx_seq_one_letter_code
_entity_poly.pdbx_strand_id
1 'polypeptide(L)'
;MSRLLTLLLLLGLVLAGLQHARADDSCNYALDGACDEPLLCSTGTDGTDCANVPPEVRAGIEDTPSERIEGSYLPTVDESLTAQLLRAVESVLWSLYLLPTRFGLDPDTLLFWLVVGAVILALYRRRRKGSAGTDTVRDLVWRAISPDVRTGDCSEIGEARRQCKRIAEELEKALDEKQTKFRIYIDADVVSIPWLRVDCVIRDERGSFLTNLVMDFKPQPFGTIPVLVDFEIDQLGRRRRITSAYEFGPQEIALMAACLSGTSSPFHWTGARARELPWQLTREKQRIALFEAPFMTSARAALRMICVLAGLALGLLAFGAAPGTTILVGLGGYAAYRRFYVPPPNYRIAAACPPRPPRDLRGLDSWQTVVRDLGEQRDIVLDRFEAMLRERLSDASEPISIRRENIWYSGAEDKVERQQLALSLRRAIVFVRIYRYGRDLFVGWDAHVNLLSWKDRGLYKGYRDGDGVKVELVGIETQYHQINEYDITDANFLLEATHAHLSSLVKDVLREREIDQEVDFSIVRESRQKLMEASPSAANESRRRFFRKA
;
A
#
# COMPACT_ATOMS: atom_id res chain seq x y z
N MET A 1 37.83 -2.24 22.24
CA MET A 1 36.37 -2.35 22.53
C MET A 1 35.65 -3.42 21.71
N SER A 2 36.01 -3.72 20.44
CA SER A 2 35.29 -4.76 19.68
C SER A 2 35.38 -6.14 20.35
N ARG A 3 36.56 -6.58 20.82
CA ARG A 3 36.73 -7.89 21.47
C ARG A 3 35.91 -8.08 22.75
N LEU A 4 35.67 -7.03 23.53
CA LEU A 4 34.89 -7.10 24.78
C LEU A 4 33.37 -7.13 24.50
N LEU A 5 32.94 -6.42 23.45
CA LEU A 5 31.56 -6.47 22.95
C LEU A 5 31.27 -7.83 22.29
N THR A 6 32.22 -8.38 21.53
CA THR A 6 32.10 -9.73 20.94
C THR A 6 32.04 -10.80 22.03
N LEU A 7 32.83 -10.66 23.10
CA LEU A 7 32.83 -11.61 24.22
C LEU A 7 31.51 -11.54 25.00
N LEU A 8 30.94 -10.35 25.24
CA LEU A 8 29.63 -10.19 25.89
C LEU A 8 28.45 -10.65 25.01
N LEU A 9 28.53 -10.46 23.68
CA LEU A 9 27.55 -11.01 22.74
C LEU A 9 27.62 -12.53 22.65
N LEU A 10 28.83 -13.10 22.65
CA LEU A 10 29.04 -14.56 22.69
C LEU A 10 28.58 -15.15 24.03
N LEU A 11 28.87 -14.51 25.17
CA LEU A 11 28.40 -14.95 26.49
C LEU A 11 26.87 -14.89 26.60
N GLY A 12 26.25 -13.84 26.03
CA GLY A 12 24.80 -13.70 25.94
C GLY A 12 24.12 -14.71 25.02
N LEU A 13 24.81 -15.13 23.94
CA LEU A 13 24.35 -16.20 23.03
C LEU A 13 24.51 -17.59 23.66
N VAL A 14 25.60 -17.84 24.41
CA VAL A 14 25.82 -19.11 25.12
C VAL A 14 24.81 -19.30 26.26
N LEU A 15 24.45 -18.24 26.98
CA LEU A 15 23.44 -18.29 28.04
C LEU A 15 21.99 -18.34 27.53
N ALA A 16 21.73 -17.85 26.31
CA ALA A 16 20.40 -17.94 25.69
C ALA A 16 20.21 -19.20 24.80
N GLY A 17 21.30 -19.89 24.46
CA GLY A 17 21.32 -21.03 23.54
C GLY A 17 21.15 -22.42 24.18
N LEU A 18 21.14 -22.53 25.51
CA LEU A 18 21.11 -23.83 26.21
C LEU A 18 19.73 -24.51 26.31
N GLN A 19 18.72 -24.08 25.55
CA GLN A 19 17.40 -24.75 25.56
C GLN A 19 16.76 -25.04 24.20
N HIS A 20 17.45 -24.85 23.08
CA HIS A 20 16.99 -25.42 21.81
C HIS A 20 18.17 -26.14 21.16
N ALA A 21 18.39 -27.40 21.58
CA ALA A 21 19.03 -28.35 20.69
C ALA A 21 18.20 -28.33 19.40
N ARG A 22 18.80 -27.86 18.32
CA ARG A 22 18.17 -27.81 17.00
C ARG A 22 17.78 -29.26 16.70
N ALA A 23 16.48 -29.54 16.61
CA ALA A 23 15.98 -30.82 16.14
C ALA A 23 16.67 -31.14 14.81
N ASP A 24 17.20 -32.36 14.67
CA ASP A 24 17.76 -32.83 13.42
C ASP A 24 16.56 -33.27 12.56
N ASP A 25 16.36 -32.56 11.45
CA ASP A 25 15.27 -32.73 10.47
C ASP A 25 15.88 -33.13 9.12
N SER A 26 16.86 -34.03 9.14
CA SER A 26 17.61 -34.45 7.95
C SER A 26 16.89 -35.51 7.10
N CYS A 27 15.78 -36.08 7.58
CA CYS A 27 14.96 -37.01 6.82
C CYS A 27 14.14 -36.31 5.72
N ASN A 28 13.84 -37.01 4.62
CA ASN A 28 13.02 -36.48 3.52
C ASN A 28 11.56 -36.19 3.92
N TYR A 29 11.07 -36.81 4.99
CA TYR A 29 9.70 -36.64 5.48
C TYR A 29 9.63 -35.68 6.68
N ALA A 30 10.74 -35.12 7.14
CA ALA A 30 10.70 -34.14 8.22
C ALA A 30 9.99 -32.84 7.79
N LEU A 31 9.28 -32.20 8.72
CA LEU A 31 8.51 -30.95 8.55
C LEU A 31 7.21 -31.09 7.74
N ASP A 32 6.68 -32.29 7.59
CA ASP A 32 5.40 -32.53 6.92
C ASP A 32 4.18 -32.47 7.86
N GLY A 33 4.45 -32.35 9.17
CA GLY A 33 3.46 -32.22 10.23
C GLY A 33 3.02 -33.54 10.87
N ALA A 34 3.63 -34.66 10.48
CA ALA A 34 3.48 -35.97 11.13
C ALA A 34 4.83 -36.44 11.71
N CYS A 35 4.78 -37.19 12.82
CA CYS A 35 5.99 -37.81 13.36
C CYS A 35 6.24 -39.15 12.66
N ASP A 36 7.31 -39.20 11.87
CA ASP A 36 7.59 -40.31 10.96
C ASP A 36 8.67 -41.30 11.45
N GLU A 37 9.15 -41.10 12.68
CA GLU A 37 10.05 -42.01 13.37
C GLU A 37 9.29 -43.15 14.07
N PRO A 38 9.78 -44.41 14.00
CA PRO A 38 10.98 -44.89 13.30
C PRO A 38 10.70 -45.46 11.90
N LEU A 39 9.49 -45.29 11.36
CA LEU A 39 9.00 -46.07 10.22
C LEU A 39 9.53 -45.57 8.87
N LEU A 40 9.42 -44.26 8.63
CA LEU A 40 9.85 -43.60 7.39
C LEU A 40 11.13 -42.80 7.59
N CYS A 41 11.41 -42.39 8.83
CA CYS A 41 12.63 -41.70 9.23
C CYS A 41 13.39 -42.47 10.32
N SER A 42 14.71 -42.42 10.26
CA SER A 42 15.56 -42.93 11.35
C SER A 42 15.30 -42.14 12.63
N THR A 43 15.32 -42.80 13.79
CA THR A 43 15.10 -42.13 15.08
C THR A 43 16.04 -40.93 15.27
N GLY A 44 15.48 -39.78 15.62
CA GLY A 44 16.16 -38.51 15.78
C GLY A 44 16.34 -37.64 14.53
N THR A 45 15.83 -38.04 13.35
CA THR A 45 15.99 -37.29 12.08
C THR A 45 14.73 -36.56 11.60
N ASP A 46 13.64 -36.63 12.36
CA ASP A 46 12.40 -35.87 12.21
C ASP A 46 12.02 -35.21 13.56
N GLY A 47 12.97 -34.46 14.13
CA GLY A 47 12.85 -33.97 15.49
C GLY A 47 11.79 -32.86 15.68
N THR A 48 11.46 -32.09 14.63
CA THR A 48 10.48 -31.00 14.71
C THR A 48 9.06 -31.53 14.86
N ASP A 49 8.66 -32.51 14.04
CA ASP A 49 7.30 -33.05 14.09
C ASP A 49 7.13 -34.08 15.21
N CYS A 50 8.19 -34.84 15.52
CA CYS A 50 8.19 -35.77 16.63
C CYS A 50 8.33 -35.09 18.01
N ALA A 51 8.60 -33.79 18.13
CA ALA A 51 8.94 -33.12 19.39
C ALA A 51 8.00 -33.43 20.58
N ASN A 52 6.71 -33.67 20.34
CA ASN A 52 5.70 -33.94 21.37
C ASN A 52 5.36 -35.43 21.57
N VAL A 53 5.98 -36.35 20.81
CA VAL A 53 5.73 -37.79 20.93
C VAL A 53 6.60 -38.38 22.05
N PRO A 54 6.06 -39.18 22.99
CA PRO A 54 6.86 -39.80 24.05
C PRO A 54 7.99 -40.69 23.48
N PRO A 55 9.20 -40.67 24.06
CA PRO A 55 10.35 -41.41 23.54
C PRO A 55 10.12 -42.94 23.50
N GLU A 56 9.25 -43.47 24.36
CA GLU A 56 8.83 -44.87 24.38
C GLU A 56 8.11 -45.30 23.08
N VAL A 57 7.40 -44.37 22.44
CA VAL A 57 6.68 -44.61 21.17
C VAL A 57 7.64 -44.47 19.98
N ARG A 58 8.64 -43.59 20.08
CA ARG A 58 9.65 -43.36 19.03
C ARG A 58 10.68 -44.50 18.91
N ALA A 59 10.91 -45.24 19.99
CA ALA A 59 11.94 -46.27 20.04
C ALA A 59 11.56 -47.57 19.31
N GLY A 60 10.28 -47.76 18.91
CA GLY A 60 9.80 -49.01 18.35
C GLY A 60 9.83 -50.13 19.39
N ILE A 61 8.66 -50.67 19.74
CA ILE A 61 8.58 -51.81 20.65
C ILE A 61 9.09 -53.05 19.90
N GLU A 62 10.37 -53.38 20.06
CA GLU A 62 10.91 -54.72 19.83
C GLU A 62 11.11 -55.42 21.19
N ASP A 63 10.06 -56.10 21.65
CA ASP A 63 10.18 -57.12 22.69
C ASP A 63 10.79 -58.38 22.06
N THR A 64 12.12 -58.53 22.14
CA THR A 64 12.76 -59.86 22.15
C THR A 64 13.96 -59.90 23.11
N PRO A 65 14.09 -60.94 23.96
CA PRO A 65 15.18 -61.02 24.93
C PRO A 65 16.33 -61.88 24.37
N SER A 66 17.49 -61.28 24.07
CA SER A 66 18.75 -62.04 24.08
C SER A 66 20.01 -61.15 24.16
N GLU A 67 20.86 -61.54 25.09
CA GLU A 67 22.33 -61.47 25.04
C GLU A 67 23.08 -60.12 25.09
N ARG A 68 23.47 -59.79 26.33
CA ARG A 68 24.84 -59.46 26.77
C ARG A 68 25.87 -59.23 25.65
N ILE A 69 26.20 -57.97 25.36
CA ILE A 69 27.53 -57.56 24.86
C ILE A 69 28.01 -56.33 25.62
N GLU A 70 29.18 -56.47 26.23
CA GLU A 70 29.98 -55.43 26.88
C GLU A 70 30.50 -54.39 25.87
N GLY A 71 30.56 -53.13 26.32
CA GLY A 71 31.61 -52.19 25.92
C GLY A 71 31.21 -51.09 24.94
N SER A 72 30.93 -49.91 25.46
CA SER A 72 31.41 -48.65 24.86
C SER A 72 31.33 -47.50 25.86
N TYR A 73 32.47 -46.82 26.02
CA TYR A 73 32.69 -45.72 26.92
C TYR A 73 31.95 -44.45 26.44
N LEU A 74 31.11 -43.87 27.30
CA LEU A 74 30.67 -42.48 27.17
C LEU A 74 31.76 -41.55 27.71
N PRO A 75 32.11 -40.45 27.02
CA PRO A 75 33.06 -39.48 27.53
C PRO A 75 32.42 -38.72 28.70
N THR A 76 33.02 -38.85 29.87
CA THR A 76 32.75 -38.02 31.03
C THR A 76 32.99 -36.56 30.67
N VAL A 77 31.94 -35.73 30.80
CA VAL A 77 32.03 -34.28 30.70
C VAL A 77 33.07 -33.79 31.71
N ASP A 78 34.09 -33.13 31.17
CA ASP A 78 35.28 -32.67 31.88
C ASP A 78 34.89 -31.60 32.93
N GLU A 79 34.95 -31.96 34.22
CA GLU A 79 34.66 -31.08 35.37
C GLU A 79 35.47 -29.77 35.36
N SER A 80 36.58 -29.73 34.61
CA SER A 80 37.43 -28.55 34.45
C SER A 80 36.74 -27.39 33.74
N LEU A 81 35.81 -27.68 32.81
CA LEU A 81 35.15 -26.65 32.00
C LEU A 81 34.05 -25.93 32.81
N THR A 82 33.34 -26.66 33.65
CA THR A 82 32.40 -26.13 34.64
C THR A 82 33.10 -25.28 35.70
N ALA A 83 34.28 -25.70 36.19
CA ALA A 83 35.05 -24.94 37.16
C ALA A 83 35.63 -23.63 36.58
N GLN A 84 36.06 -23.64 35.31
CA GLN A 84 36.55 -22.43 34.64
C GLN A 84 35.43 -21.43 34.34
N LEU A 85 34.25 -21.90 33.93
CA LEU A 85 33.07 -21.05 33.76
C LEU A 85 32.63 -20.42 35.08
N LEU A 86 32.64 -21.18 36.18
CA LEU A 86 32.26 -20.66 37.49
C LEU A 86 33.21 -19.55 37.97
N ARG A 87 34.53 -19.74 37.80
CA ARG A 87 35.53 -18.69 38.13
C ARG A 87 35.42 -17.46 37.22
N ALA A 88 35.12 -17.64 35.94
CA ALA A 88 34.89 -16.53 35.03
C ALA A 88 33.66 -15.72 35.45
N VAL A 89 32.56 -16.39 35.82
CA VAL A 89 31.34 -15.76 36.32
C VAL A 89 31.59 -15.05 37.67
N GLU A 90 32.30 -15.67 38.60
CA GLU A 90 32.71 -15.03 39.86
C GLU A 90 33.55 -13.78 39.63
N SER A 91 34.52 -13.82 38.73
CA SER A 91 35.36 -12.66 38.41
C SER A 91 34.57 -11.49 37.82
N VAL A 92 33.57 -11.78 36.99
CA VAL A 92 32.69 -10.77 36.39
C VAL A 92 31.76 -10.18 37.45
N LEU A 93 31.23 -11.02 38.35
CA LEU A 93 30.41 -10.59 39.50
C LEU A 93 31.21 -9.69 40.45
N TRP A 94 32.45 -10.07 40.81
CA TRP A 94 33.33 -9.25 41.63
C TRP A 94 33.71 -7.93 40.95
N SER A 95 33.94 -7.95 39.63
CA SER A 95 34.21 -6.75 38.85
C SER A 95 33.02 -5.79 38.83
N LEU A 96 31.80 -6.32 38.67
CA LEU A 96 30.55 -5.57 38.71
C LEU A 96 30.22 -5.04 40.11
N TYR A 97 30.64 -5.74 41.17
CA TYR A 97 30.47 -5.31 42.55
C TYR A 97 31.48 -4.23 42.99
N LEU A 98 32.69 -4.25 42.45
CA LEU A 98 33.75 -3.29 42.82
C LEU A 98 33.74 -2.00 42.00
N LEU A 99 33.33 -2.03 40.73
CA LEU A 99 33.21 -0.83 39.89
C LEU A 99 32.41 0.32 40.55
N PRO A 100 31.23 0.07 41.15
CA PRO A 100 30.36 1.11 41.72
C PRO A 100 30.99 1.78 42.94
N THR A 101 31.63 0.98 43.81
CA THR A 101 32.35 1.51 44.99
C THR A 101 33.51 2.42 44.62
N ARG A 102 34.18 2.19 43.48
CA ARG A 102 35.21 3.10 42.96
C ARG A 102 34.64 4.39 42.35
N PHE A 103 33.38 4.40 41.94
CA PHE A 103 32.69 5.56 41.40
C PHE A 103 31.77 6.26 42.43
N GLY A 104 31.79 5.85 43.70
CA GLY A 104 30.97 6.44 44.76
C GLY A 104 29.46 6.20 44.59
N LEU A 105 29.08 5.20 43.79
CA LEU A 105 27.68 4.83 43.60
C LEU A 105 27.29 3.82 44.68
N ASP A 106 26.35 4.23 45.53
CA ASP A 106 25.78 3.39 46.57
C ASP A 106 25.14 2.14 45.95
N PRO A 107 25.42 0.91 46.45
CA PRO A 107 24.83 -0.34 45.95
C PRO A 107 23.32 -0.30 45.72
N ASP A 108 22.57 0.42 46.57
CA ASP A 108 21.12 0.59 46.42
C ASP A 108 20.75 1.35 45.14
N THR A 109 21.56 2.34 44.76
CA THR A 109 21.37 3.12 43.52
C THR A 109 21.62 2.24 42.30
N LEU A 110 22.59 1.32 42.36
CA LEU A 110 22.89 0.42 41.26
C LEU A 110 21.82 -0.66 41.10
N LEU A 111 21.34 -1.22 42.21
CA LEU A 111 20.22 -2.15 42.20
C LEU A 111 18.98 -1.51 41.58
N PHE A 112 18.70 -0.26 41.94
CA PHE A 112 17.61 0.52 41.35
C PHE A 112 17.74 0.61 39.82
N TRP A 113 18.92 0.98 39.29
CA TRP A 113 19.14 1.07 37.84
C TRP A 113 19.08 -0.28 37.13
N LEU A 114 19.53 -1.37 37.77
CA LEU A 114 19.42 -2.72 37.22
C LEU A 114 17.95 -3.18 37.16
N VAL A 115 17.16 -2.91 38.19
CA VAL A 115 15.72 -3.22 38.21
C VAL A 115 14.98 -2.42 37.15
N VAL A 116 15.25 -1.11 37.05
CA VAL A 116 14.69 -0.26 35.99
C VAL A 116 15.08 -0.78 34.61
N GLY A 117 16.35 -1.15 34.40
CA GLY A 117 16.83 -1.75 33.15
C GLY A 117 16.14 -3.08 32.82
N ALA A 118 15.96 -3.96 33.79
CA ALA A 118 15.30 -5.25 33.63
C ALA A 118 13.80 -5.11 33.32
N VAL A 119 13.11 -4.17 33.97
CA VAL A 119 11.70 -3.86 33.69
C VAL A 119 11.53 -3.29 32.28
N ILE A 120 12.41 -2.38 31.85
CA ILE A 120 12.41 -1.84 30.49
C ILE A 120 12.64 -2.97 29.47
N LEU A 121 13.58 -3.88 29.73
CA LEU A 121 13.88 -5.01 28.86
C LEU A 121 12.71 -6.02 28.78
N ALA A 122 12.03 -6.28 29.90
CA ALA A 122 10.86 -7.15 29.96
C ALA A 122 9.66 -6.56 29.19
N LEU A 123 9.41 -5.25 29.34
CA LEU A 123 8.39 -4.54 28.56
C LEU A 123 8.71 -4.52 27.06
N TYR A 124 9.99 -4.36 26.71
CA TYR A 124 10.46 -4.47 25.32
C TYR A 124 10.20 -5.87 24.73
N ARG A 125 10.54 -6.94 25.48
CA ARG A 125 10.32 -8.33 25.02
C ARG A 125 8.84 -8.70 24.93
N ARG A 126 8.01 -8.27 25.89
CA ARG A 126 6.57 -8.58 25.92
C ARG A 126 5.82 -7.96 24.73
N ARG A 127 6.25 -6.78 24.26
CA ARG A 127 5.61 -6.09 23.13
C ARG A 127 5.95 -6.68 21.76
N ARG A 128 7.02 -7.48 21.66
CA ARG A 128 7.45 -8.14 20.43
C ARG A 128 6.63 -9.40 20.10
N LYS A 129 5.91 -9.97 21.08
CA LYS A 129 5.11 -11.20 20.91
C LYS A 129 3.72 -10.99 20.29
N GLY A 130 3.43 -9.82 19.71
CA GLY A 130 2.10 -9.49 19.19
C GLY A 130 2.06 -8.77 17.84
N SER A 131 3.10 -8.88 16.99
CA SER A 131 2.95 -8.43 15.61
C SER A 131 2.25 -9.52 14.80
N ALA A 132 1.11 -9.17 14.20
CA ALA A 132 0.59 -9.83 13.01
C ALA A 132 1.74 -10.25 12.08
N GLY A 133 1.64 -11.44 11.50
CA GLY A 133 2.71 -12.12 10.76
C GLY A 133 3.57 -11.14 9.96
N THR A 134 4.86 -11.13 10.26
CA THR A 134 5.88 -10.34 9.55
C THR A 134 5.86 -10.60 8.05
N ASP A 135 5.30 -11.73 7.63
CA ASP A 135 5.14 -12.09 6.22
C ASP A 135 4.19 -11.15 5.49
N THR A 136 3.09 -10.68 6.11
CA THR A 136 2.17 -9.72 5.50
C THR A 136 2.80 -8.34 5.27
N VAL A 137 3.60 -7.86 6.23
CA VAL A 137 4.27 -6.54 6.12
C VAL A 137 5.47 -6.62 5.17
N ARG A 138 6.21 -7.72 5.19
CA ARG A 138 7.31 -7.98 4.25
C ARG A 138 6.78 -8.09 2.81
N ASP A 139 5.64 -8.72 2.60
CA ASP A 139 4.94 -8.75 1.31
C ASP A 139 4.46 -7.37 0.86
N LEU A 140 3.85 -6.58 1.76
CA LEU A 140 3.43 -5.20 1.47
C LEU A 140 4.62 -4.30 1.09
N VAL A 141 5.74 -4.44 1.79
CA VAL A 141 6.97 -3.69 1.52
C VAL A 141 7.64 -4.14 0.23
N TRP A 142 7.67 -5.46 -0.07
CA TRP A 142 8.21 -5.97 -1.34
C TRP A 142 7.33 -5.58 -2.54
N ARG A 143 6.00 -5.57 -2.40
CA ARG A 143 5.08 -5.04 -3.42
C ARG A 143 5.24 -3.53 -3.63
N ALA A 144 5.62 -2.78 -2.60
CA ALA A 144 5.87 -1.34 -2.73
C ALA A 144 7.24 -1.00 -3.37
N ILE A 145 8.18 -1.93 -3.40
CA ILE A 145 9.58 -1.70 -3.85
C ILE A 145 9.86 -2.32 -5.22
N SER A 146 9.08 -3.31 -5.67
CA SER A 146 9.33 -3.94 -6.97
C SER A 146 8.90 -3.03 -8.14
N PRO A 147 9.82 -2.65 -9.05
CA PRO A 147 9.52 -1.86 -10.24
C PRO A 147 8.67 -2.63 -11.28
N ASP A 148 8.49 -3.94 -11.10
CA ASP A 148 7.75 -4.83 -12.01
C ASP A 148 6.29 -5.08 -11.60
N VAL A 149 5.75 -4.32 -10.62
CA VAL A 149 4.32 -4.39 -10.31
C VAL A 149 3.53 -3.89 -11.50
N ARG A 150 2.94 -4.84 -12.23
CA ARG A 150 2.03 -4.60 -13.35
C ARG A 150 1.03 -3.49 -12.97
N THR A 151 0.91 -2.53 -13.86
CA THR A 151 0.05 -1.33 -13.84
C THR A 151 -1.46 -1.58 -13.66
N GLY A 152 -1.88 -2.80 -13.32
CA GLY A 152 -3.29 -3.21 -13.25
C GLY A 152 -3.93 -3.07 -11.86
N ASP A 153 -3.18 -3.29 -10.77
CA ASP A 153 -3.77 -3.35 -9.43
C ASP A 153 -2.95 -2.52 -8.43
N CYS A 154 -3.32 -1.25 -8.28
CA CYS A 154 -2.97 -0.51 -7.06
C CYS A 154 -3.55 -1.30 -5.86
N SER A 155 -2.69 -1.92 -5.05
CA SER A 155 -3.06 -3.02 -4.15
C SER A 155 -4.23 -2.70 -3.20
N GLU A 156 -4.38 -1.44 -2.80
CA GLU A 156 -5.42 -0.98 -1.89
C GLU A 156 -6.75 -0.64 -2.60
N ILE A 157 -6.70 -0.11 -3.83
CA ILE A 157 -7.91 0.12 -4.64
C ILE A 157 -8.44 -1.23 -5.15
N GLY A 158 -7.54 -2.11 -5.57
CA GLY A 158 -7.86 -3.49 -5.93
C GLY A 158 -8.50 -4.22 -4.74
N GLU A 159 -7.93 -4.07 -3.53
CA GLU A 159 -8.53 -4.63 -2.32
C GLU A 159 -9.89 -4.03 -1.99
N ALA A 160 -10.05 -2.71 -2.10
CA ALA A 160 -11.34 -2.05 -1.90
C ALA A 160 -12.40 -2.57 -2.87
N ARG A 161 -12.03 -2.83 -4.13
CA ARG A 161 -12.93 -3.45 -5.13
C ARG A 161 -13.26 -4.89 -4.82
N ARG A 162 -12.27 -5.69 -4.43
CA ARG A 162 -12.49 -7.08 -3.99
C ARG A 162 -13.44 -7.13 -2.81
N GLN A 163 -13.24 -6.26 -1.82
CA GLN A 163 -14.09 -6.16 -0.65
C GLN A 163 -15.50 -5.67 -1.00
N CYS A 164 -15.64 -4.67 -1.88
CA CYS A 164 -16.93 -4.18 -2.37
C CYS A 164 -17.71 -5.27 -3.10
N LYS A 165 -17.07 -5.98 -4.03
CA LYS A 165 -17.67 -7.08 -4.78
C LYS A 165 -18.10 -8.22 -3.86
N ARG A 166 -17.22 -8.63 -2.93
CA ARG A 166 -17.54 -9.68 -1.94
C ARG A 166 -18.76 -9.29 -1.08
N ILE A 167 -18.78 -8.08 -0.54
CA ILE A 167 -19.91 -7.61 0.29
C ILE A 167 -21.19 -7.54 -0.54
N ALA A 168 -21.12 -7.10 -1.79
CA ALA A 168 -22.28 -7.05 -2.68
C ALA A 168 -22.84 -8.45 -2.98
N GLU A 169 -21.98 -9.42 -3.32
CA GLU A 169 -22.38 -10.82 -3.59
C GLU A 169 -22.98 -11.49 -2.35
N GLU A 170 -22.38 -11.27 -1.17
CA GLU A 170 -22.91 -11.82 0.08
C GLU A 170 -24.23 -11.16 0.51
N LEU A 171 -24.40 -9.85 0.27
CA LEU A 171 -25.67 -9.16 0.50
C LEU A 171 -26.76 -9.61 -0.48
N GLU A 172 -26.43 -9.78 -1.75
CA GLU A 172 -27.35 -10.29 -2.78
C GLU A 172 -27.89 -11.66 -2.36
N LYS A 173 -26.99 -12.58 -2.01
CA LYS A 173 -27.36 -13.91 -1.52
C LYS A 173 -28.25 -13.83 -0.26
N ALA A 174 -27.90 -13.01 0.72
CA ALA A 174 -28.66 -12.89 1.96
C ALA A 174 -30.05 -12.24 1.77
N LEU A 175 -30.21 -11.36 0.77
CA LEU A 175 -31.49 -10.73 0.44
C LEU A 175 -32.39 -11.66 -0.40
N ASP A 176 -31.80 -12.45 -1.29
CA ASP A 176 -32.50 -13.48 -2.07
C ASP A 176 -33.07 -14.58 -1.17
N GLU A 177 -32.30 -15.04 -0.18
CA GLU A 177 -32.77 -16.01 0.83
C GLU A 177 -33.99 -15.49 1.61
N LYS A 178 -34.12 -14.16 1.74
CA LYS A 178 -35.26 -13.48 2.39
C LYS A 178 -36.38 -13.09 1.42
N GLN A 179 -36.28 -13.43 0.13
CA GLN A 179 -37.25 -13.10 -0.92
C GLN A 179 -37.59 -11.59 -0.99
N THR A 180 -36.63 -10.73 -0.63
CA THR A 180 -36.85 -9.28 -0.65
C THR A 180 -36.66 -8.74 -2.07
N LYS A 181 -37.50 -7.80 -2.51
CA LYS A 181 -37.26 -7.12 -3.80
C LYS A 181 -36.21 -6.04 -3.62
N PHE A 182 -35.05 -6.22 -4.24
CA PHE A 182 -33.93 -5.28 -4.14
C PHE A 182 -33.34 -4.91 -5.50
N ARG A 183 -32.54 -3.84 -5.50
CA ARG A 183 -31.67 -3.46 -6.60
C ARG A 183 -30.31 -3.04 -6.04
N ILE A 184 -29.26 -3.68 -6.55
CA ILE A 184 -27.88 -3.37 -6.19
C ILE A 184 -27.26 -2.52 -7.30
N TYR A 185 -26.59 -1.45 -6.90
CA TYR A 185 -25.79 -0.58 -7.76
C TYR A 185 -24.35 -0.65 -7.27
N ILE A 186 -23.44 -1.04 -8.17
CA ILE A 186 -22.01 -1.12 -7.90
C ILE A 186 -21.32 -0.19 -8.89
N ASP A 187 -20.58 0.78 -8.39
CA ASP A 187 -19.59 1.50 -9.20
C ASP A 187 -18.23 0.89 -8.91
N ALA A 188 -17.78 0.09 -9.87
CA ALA A 188 -16.46 -0.53 -9.85
C ALA A 188 -15.63 -0.09 -11.05
N ASP A 189 -15.86 1.14 -11.55
CA ASP A 189 -15.03 1.67 -12.63
C ASP A 189 -13.54 1.64 -12.21
N VAL A 190 -12.66 1.36 -13.18
CA VAL A 190 -11.21 1.18 -12.95
C VAL A 190 -10.55 2.43 -12.37
N VAL A 191 -11.21 3.58 -12.44
CA VAL A 191 -10.66 4.88 -12.04
C VAL A 191 -11.31 5.45 -10.77
N SER A 192 -12.55 5.06 -10.44
CA SER A 192 -13.28 5.61 -9.29
C SER A 192 -12.98 4.83 -8.00
N ILE A 193 -13.20 5.51 -6.87
CA ILE A 193 -13.27 4.86 -5.56
C ILE A 193 -14.55 4.03 -5.53
N PRO A 194 -14.49 2.73 -5.22
CA PRO A 194 -15.67 1.89 -5.29
C PRO A 194 -16.70 2.31 -4.25
N TRP A 195 -17.96 2.32 -4.65
CA TRP A 195 -19.10 2.50 -3.77
C TRP A 195 -20.19 1.47 -4.09
N LEU A 196 -20.99 1.15 -3.08
CA LEU A 196 -22.07 0.18 -3.15
C LEU A 196 -23.36 0.86 -2.68
N ARG A 197 -24.42 0.76 -3.46
CA ARG A 197 -25.76 1.15 -3.04
C ARG A 197 -26.72 0.00 -3.20
N VAL A 198 -27.53 -0.26 -2.18
CA VAL A 198 -28.57 -1.28 -2.20
C VAL A 198 -29.88 -0.60 -1.85
N ASP A 199 -30.84 -0.65 -2.77
CA ASP A 199 -32.19 -0.14 -2.56
C ASP A 199 -33.15 -1.35 -2.43
N CYS A 200 -33.86 -1.46 -1.31
CA CYS A 200 -34.82 -2.53 -1.03
C CYS A 200 -36.22 -1.96 -0.87
N VAL A 201 -37.22 -2.63 -1.47
CA VAL A 201 -38.64 -2.28 -1.29
C VAL A 201 -39.26 -3.26 -0.30
N ILE A 202 -39.62 -2.73 0.87
CA ILE A 202 -40.29 -3.49 1.93
C ILE A 202 -41.80 -3.22 1.83
N ARG A 203 -42.59 -4.29 1.94
CA ARG A 203 -44.05 -4.19 2.08
C ARG A 203 -44.44 -4.56 3.51
N ASP A 204 -45.06 -3.63 4.19
CA ASP A 204 -45.62 -3.81 5.54
C ASP A 204 -47.11 -3.46 5.54
N GLU A 205 -47.84 -3.73 6.62
CA GLU A 205 -49.25 -3.37 6.80
C GLU A 205 -49.51 -1.87 6.58
N ARG A 206 -48.49 -1.03 6.81
CA ARG A 206 -48.54 0.43 6.67
C ARG A 206 -48.28 0.93 5.24
N GLY A 207 -47.91 0.05 4.31
CA GLY A 207 -47.61 0.41 2.92
C GLY A 207 -46.25 -0.09 2.44
N SER A 208 -45.84 0.37 1.25
CA SER A 208 -44.53 0.08 0.69
C SER A 208 -43.52 1.16 1.09
N PHE A 209 -42.41 0.77 1.70
CA PHE A 209 -41.34 1.66 2.10
C PHE A 209 -40.05 1.32 1.35
N LEU A 210 -39.27 2.35 1.03
CA LEU A 210 -37.93 2.18 0.49
C LEU A 210 -36.92 2.24 1.63
N THR A 211 -36.10 1.22 1.75
CA THR A 211 -34.91 1.24 2.61
C THR A 211 -33.68 1.21 1.72
N ASN A 212 -32.66 1.98 2.09
CA ASN A 212 -31.41 2.01 1.33
C ASN A 212 -30.19 1.81 2.23
N LEU A 213 -29.15 1.27 1.62
CA LEU A 213 -27.80 1.17 2.16
C LEU A 213 -26.86 1.83 1.15
N VAL A 214 -26.01 2.73 1.62
CA VAL A 214 -24.94 3.34 0.82
C VAL A 214 -23.63 3.09 1.54
N MET A 215 -22.64 2.56 0.83
CA MET A 215 -21.30 2.26 1.35
C MET A 215 -20.22 2.91 0.48
N ASP A 216 -19.31 3.65 1.12
CA ASP A 216 -18.14 4.28 0.52
C ASP A 216 -16.88 3.55 1.00
N PHE A 217 -16.10 2.97 0.08
CA PHE A 217 -14.88 2.23 0.40
C PHE A 217 -13.67 3.16 0.31
N LYS A 218 -13.06 3.50 1.43
CA LYS A 218 -11.91 4.43 1.52
C LYS A 218 -10.60 3.66 1.59
N PRO A 219 -9.88 3.47 0.47
CA PRO A 219 -8.55 2.87 0.51
C PRO A 219 -7.62 3.72 1.38
N GLN A 220 -6.86 3.06 2.25
CA GLN A 220 -5.91 3.66 3.17
C GLN A 220 -4.48 3.29 2.74
N PRO A 221 -3.86 4.08 1.85
CA PRO A 221 -2.50 3.79 1.41
C PRO A 221 -1.57 3.75 2.62
N PHE A 222 -0.75 2.70 2.71
CA PHE A 222 0.18 2.44 3.82
C PHE A 222 -0.46 2.22 5.20
N GLY A 223 -1.78 2.13 5.28
CA GLY A 223 -2.51 1.84 6.51
C GLY A 223 -2.34 0.40 6.99
N THR A 224 -2.35 0.17 8.30
CA THR A 224 -2.44 -1.19 8.86
C THR A 224 -3.73 -1.87 8.42
N ILE A 225 -4.84 -1.13 8.39
CA ILE A 225 -6.09 -1.56 7.77
C ILE A 225 -6.12 -0.98 6.35
N PRO A 226 -6.14 -1.80 5.29
CA PRO A 226 -5.98 -1.34 3.91
C PRO A 226 -7.20 -0.59 3.38
N VAL A 227 -8.40 -0.88 3.88
CA VAL A 227 -9.65 -0.29 3.43
C VAL A 227 -10.54 0.01 4.63
N LEU A 228 -11.00 1.25 4.74
CA LEU A 228 -12.00 1.65 5.72
C LEU A 228 -13.31 1.93 4.98
N VAL A 229 -14.42 1.44 5.51
CA VAL A 229 -15.73 1.55 4.88
C VAL A 229 -16.60 2.43 5.74
N ASP A 230 -17.10 3.50 5.13
CA ASP A 230 -18.15 4.34 5.71
C ASP A 230 -19.47 3.92 5.07
N PHE A 231 -20.53 3.76 5.85
CA PHE A 231 -21.82 3.43 5.30
C PHE A 231 -22.99 4.07 6.06
N GLU A 232 -24.08 4.27 5.34
CA GLU A 232 -25.32 4.85 5.84
C GLU A 232 -26.47 3.89 5.50
N ILE A 233 -27.27 3.53 6.51
CA ILE A 233 -28.47 2.70 6.35
C ILE A 233 -29.68 3.55 6.70
N ASP A 234 -30.62 3.68 5.77
CA ASP A 234 -31.94 4.28 5.99
C ASP A 234 -32.97 3.18 6.21
N GLN A 235 -33.40 3.01 7.47
CA GLN A 235 -34.44 2.07 7.86
C GLN A 235 -35.71 2.86 8.18
N LEU A 236 -36.70 2.83 7.28
CA LEU A 236 -38.00 3.49 7.45
C LEU A 236 -37.88 4.99 7.80
N GLY A 237 -36.96 5.71 7.13
CA GLY A 237 -36.70 7.13 7.35
C GLY A 237 -35.73 7.43 8.51
N ARG A 238 -35.27 6.39 9.24
CA ARG A 238 -34.25 6.53 10.28
C ARG A 238 -32.88 6.20 9.70
N ARG A 239 -32.12 7.25 9.41
CA ARG A 239 -30.75 7.14 8.90
C ARG A 239 -29.76 6.89 10.03
N ARG A 240 -28.91 5.88 9.85
CA ARG A 240 -27.78 5.57 10.74
C ARG A 240 -26.51 5.55 9.92
N ARG A 241 -25.57 6.40 10.30
CA ARG A 241 -24.25 6.45 9.68
C ARG A 241 -23.22 5.77 10.57
N ILE A 242 -22.44 4.89 9.97
CA ILE A 242 -21.29 4.24 10.58
C ILE A 242 -20.08 4.56 9.74
N THR A 243 -18.98 4.85 10.42
CA THR A 243 -17.75 5.31 9.81
C THR A 243 -16.61 4.41 10.28
N SER A 244 -15.60 4.29 9.41
CA SER A 244 -14.35 3.56 9.67
C SER A 244 -14.53 2.08 10.04
N ALA A 245 -15.53 1.40 9.49
CA ALA A 245 -15.69 -0.05 9.61
C ALA A 245 -14.70 -0.78 8.70
N TYR A 246 -14.21 -1.95 9.10
CA TYR A 246 -13.26 -2.71 8.26
C TYR A 246 -13.48 -4.22 8.27
N GLU A 247 -14.19 -4.72 9.29
CA GLU A 247 -14.54 -6.12 9.40
C GLU A 247 -15.98 -6.34 8.93
N PHE A 248 -16.16 -7.17 7.92
CA PHE A 248 -17.46 -7.54 7.36
C PHE A 248 -17.52 -9.06 7.34
N GLY A 249 -17.91 -9.64 8.47
CA GLY A 249 -18.16 -11.07 8.57
C GLY A 249 -19.57 -11.43 8.10
N PRO A 250 -19.86 -12.73 7.94
CA PRO A 250 -21.18 -13.21 7.54
C PRO A 250 -22.29 -12.77 8.51
N GLN A 251 -21.97 -12.61 9.80
CA GLN A 251 -22.93 -12.18 10.82
C GLN A 251 -23.33 -10.71 10.61
N GLU A 252 -22.36 -9.84 10.37
CA GLU A 252 -22.61 -8.41 10.10
C GLU A 252 -23.44 -8.24 8.81
N ILE A 253 -23.11 -9.00 7.76
CA ILE A 253 -23.83 -8.94 6.48
C ILE A 253 -25.26 -9.46 6.65
N ALA A 254 -25.47 -10.55 7.39
CA ALA A 254 -26.80 -11.04 7.71
C ALA A 254 -27.61 -10.01 8.53
N LEU A 255 -26.98 -9.29 9.46
CA LEU A 255 -27.63 -8.20 10.21
C LEU A 255 -28.01 -7.02 9.30
N MET A 256 -27.17 -6.67 8.33
CA MET A 256 -27.46 -5.64 7.32
C MET A 256 -28.63 -6.05 6.43
N ALA A 257 -28.63 -7.28 5.91
CA ALA A 257 -29.74 -7.82 5.11
C ALA A 257 -31.04 -7.94 5.93
N ALA A 258 -30.96 -8.31 7.21
CA ALA A 258 -32.12 -8.33 8.10
C ALA A 258 -32.71 -6.93 8.33
N CYS A 259 -31.85 -5.91 8.45
CA CYS A 259 -32.28 -4.52 8.56
C CYS A 259 -32.96 -4.02 7.27
N LEU A 260 -32.34 -4.30 6.12
CA LEU A 260 -32.84 -3.90 4.79
C LEU A 260 -34.13 -4.63 4.38
N SER A 261 -34.40 -5.81 4.95
CA SER A 261 -35.67 -6.52 4.77
C SER A 261 -36.75 -6.11 5.78
N GLY A 262 -36.43 -5.25 6.76
CA GLY A 262 -37.36 -4.83 7.80
C GLY A 262 -37.65 -5.90 8.86
N THR A 263 -36.90 -7.01 8.87
CA THR A 263 -37.14 -8.15 9.77
C THR A 263 -36.51 -7.97 11.15
N SER A 264 -35.57 -7.04 11.31
CA SER A 264 -34.82 -6.86 12.56
C SER A 264 -35.10 -5.54 13.28
N SER A 265 -34.80 -5.58 14.57
CA SER A 265 -34.72 -4.43 15.47
C SER A 265 -33.73 -3.36 14.95
N PRO A 266 -33.73 -2.12 15.48
CA PRO A 266 -32.94 -1.04 14.91
C PRO A 266 -31.45 -1.38 14.79
N PHE A 267 -30.91 -1.22 13.58
CA PHE A 267 -29.56 -1.68 13.22
C PHE A 267 -28.45 -1.26 14.20
N HIS A 268 -27.78 -2.22 14.81
CA HIS A 268 -26.62 -1.99 15.66
C HIS A 268 -25.39 -2.69 15.08
N TRP A 269 -24.31 -1.94 14.86
CA TRP A 269 -23.07 -2.47 14.32
C TRP A 269 -22.21 -3.11 15.40
N THR A 270 -21.95 -4.41 15.23
CA THR A 270 -21.15 -5.24 16.13
C THR A 270 -19.70 -5.45 15.67
N GLY A 271 -19.43 -5.29 14.37
CA GLY A 271 -18.10 -5.52 13.79
C GLY A 271 -17.03 -4.52 14.25
N ALA A 272 -15.76 -4.86 14.01
CA ALA A 272 -14.65 -3.98 14.37
C ALA A 272 -14.69 -2.63 13.62
N ARG A 273 -14.28 -1.58 14.34
CA ARG A 273 -14.20 -0.20 13.84
C ARG A 273 -12.87 0.40 14.21
N ALA A 274 -12.26 1.09 13.26
CA ALA A 274 -11.06 1.86 13.55
C ALA A 274 -11.42 3.06 14.44
N ARG A 275 -10.43 3.50 15.20
CA ARG A 275 -10.53 4.64 16.10
C ARG A 275 -10.57 5.95 15.32
N GLU A 276 -11.62 6.71 15.54
CA GLU A 276 -11.78 8.07 14.97
C GLU A 276 -11.34 9.14 15.94
N LEU A 277 -11.66 8.94 17.23
CA LEU A 277 -11.43 9.92 18.27
C LEU A 277 -10.39 9.43 19.29
N PRO A 278 -9.57 10.32 19.85
CA PRO A 278 -8.52 9.98 20.80
C PRO A 278 -9.03 9.50 22.17
N TRP A 279 -10.33 9.38 22.42
CA TRP A 279 -10.87 8.80 23.66
C TRP A 279 -11.44 7.38 23.48
N GLN A 280 -11.58 6.89 22.24
CA GLN A 280 -12.06 5.52 21.95
C GLN A 280 -10.92 4.50 22.15
N LEU A 281 -10.49 4.30 23.39
CA LEU A 281 -9.31 3.50 23.73
C LEU A 281 -9.46 2.00 23.40
N THR A 282 -10.70 1.49 23.35
CA THR A 282 -10.99 0.09 23.02
C THR A 282 -10.90 -0.22 21.54
N ARG A 283 -10.85 0.79 20.67
CA ARG A 283 -10.78 0.62 19.21
C ARG A 283 -9.35 0.64 18.72
N GLU A 284 -9.08 -0.17 17.70
CA GLU A 284 -7.78 -0.20 17.05
C GLU A 284 -7.48 1.15 16.38
N LYS A 285 -6.31 1.71 16.67
CA LYS A 285 -5.86 2.96 16.05
C LYS A 285 -5.27 2.63 14.69
N GLN A 286 -5.80 3.24 13.64
CA GLN A 286 -5.18 3.19 12.32
C GLN A 286 -3.74 3.72 12.42
N ARG A 287 -2.79 2.84 12.12
CA ARG A 287 -1.36 3.18 12.05
C ARG A 287 -0.91 3.07 10.61
N ILE A 288 0.19 3.74 10.33
CA ILE A 288 0.89 3.55 9.07
C ILE A 288 1.81 2.34 9.29
N ALA A 289 1.61 1.27 8.54
CA ALA A 289 2.32 -0.01 8.70
C ALA A 289 3.84 0.14 8.56
N LEU A 290 4.30 1.17 7.84
CA LEU A 290 5.71 1.37 7.52
C LEU A 290 6.54 2.03 8.64
N PHE A 291 5.90 2.72 9.59
CA PHE A 291 6.60 3.51 10.59
C PHE A 291 6.74 2.80 11.93
N GLU A 292 7.90 3.00 12.55
CA GLU A 292 8.12 2.60 13.93
C GLU A 292 7.11 3.23 14.88
N ALA A 293 6.77 2.49 15.93
CA ALA A 293 5.97 3.04 17.01
C ALA A 293 6.63 4.32 17.57
N PRO A 294 5.88 5.40 17.79
CA PRO A 294 6.42 6.70 18.21
C PRO A 294 7.18 6.65 19.55
N PHE A 295 6.92 5.64 20.38
CA PHE A 295 7.69 5.42 21.59
C PHE A 295 9.14 5.01 21.31
N MET A 296 9.39 4.19 20.28
CA MET A 296 10.73 3.73 19.93
C MET A 296 11.59 4.86 19.39
N THR A 297 10.99 5.78 18.62
CA THR A 297 11.70 6.96 18.14
C THR A 297 12.06 7.89 19.30
N SER A 298 11.15 8.12 20.25
CA SER A 298 11.47 8.87 21.47
C SER A 298 12.50 8.18 22.36
N ALA A 299 12.44 6.85 22.49
CA ALA A 299 13.40 6.08 23.29
C ALA A 299 14.81 6.13 22.67
N ARG A 300 14.93 6.02 21.34
CA ARG A 300 16.21 6.19 20.64
C ARG A 300 16.74 7.61 20.76
N ALA A 301 15.89 8.62 20.66
CA ALA A 301 16.28 10.01 20.87
C ALA A 301 16.77 10.25 22.31
N ALA A 302 16.04 9.73 23.30
CA ALA A 302 16.43 9.79 24.71
C ALA A 302 17.74 9.05 24.97
N LEU A 303 17.91 7.83 24.45
CA LEU A 303 19.14 7.06 24.57
C LEU A 303 20.33 7.79 23.94
N ARG A 304 20.13 8.41 22.76
CA ARG A 304 21.17 9.24 22.12
C ARG A 304 21.55 10.42 23.00
N MET A 305 20.58 11.13 23.57
CA MET A 305 20.84 12.24 24.49
C MET A 305 21.57 11.79 25.75
N ILE A 306 21.16 10.67 26.35
CA ILE A 306 21.81 10.10 27.53
C ILE A 306 23.27 9.72 27.22
N CYS A 307 23.54 9.06 26.08
CA CYS A 307 24.89 8.71 25.68
C CYS A 307 25.79 9.94 25.44
N VAL A 308 25.24 11.00 24.86
CA VAL A 308 25.98 12.26 24.64
C VAL A 308 26.30 12.93 25.99
N LEU A 309 25.34 13.03 26.89
CA LEU A 309 25.54 13.62 28.22
C LEU A 309 26.52 12.79 29.06
N ALA A 310 26.42 11.47 29.02
CA ALA A 310 27.35 10.56 29.70
C ALA A 310 28.78 10.70 29.15
N GLY A 311 28.93 10.78 27.82
CA GLY A 311 30.23 11.01 27.18
C GLY A 311 30.84 12.35 27.55
N LEU A 312 30.02 13.40 27.64
CA LEU A 312 30.46 14.74 28.06
C LEU A 312 30.88 14.77 29.53
N ALA A 313 30.10 14.14 30.43
CA ALA A 313 30.45 14.01 31.83
C ALA A 313 31.77 13.23 32.03
N LEU A 314 31.93 12.10 31.33
CA LEU A 314 33.18 11.33 31.31
C LEU A 314 34.36 12.15 30.79
N GLY A 315 34.16 12.95 29.74
CA GLY A 315 35.18 13.85 29.21
C GLY A 315 35.62 14.92 30.22
N LEU A 316 34.66 15.54 30.91
CA LEU A 316 34.94 16.53 31.97
C LEU A 316 35.70 15.92 33.15
N LEU A 317 35.32 14.70 33.57
CA LEU A 317 36.02 13.98 34.65
C LEU A 317 37.45 13.59 34.24
N ALA A 318 37.68 13.22 32.98
CA ALA A 318 39.00 12.83 32.49
C ALA A 318 39.96 14.04 32.27
N PHE A 319 39.41 15.25 32.09
CA PHE A 319 40.18 16.46 31.79
C PHE A 319 41.18 16.85 32.88
N GLY A 320 40.92 16.47 34.15
CA GLY A 320 41.87 16.71 35.24
C GLY A 320 43.03 15.71 35.33
N ALA A 321 42.94 14.54 34.68
CA ALA A 321 43.87 13.43 34.91
C ALA A 321 44.87 13.18 33.78
N ALA A 322 44.50 13.39 32.50
CA ALA A 322 45.39 13.14 31.37
C ALA A 322 44.93 13.84 30.07
N PRO A 323 45.62 14.88 29.58
CA PRO A 323 45.20 15.66 28.40
C PRO A 323 45.14 14.85 27.09
N GLY A 324 45.90 13.75 26.99
CA GLY A 324 45.82 12.85 25.84
C GLY A 324 44.51 12.06 25.75
N THR A 325 43.92 11.70 26.89
CA THR A 325 42.64 10.95 26.93
C THR A 325 41.47 11.83 26.49
N THR A 326 41.50 13.12 26.81
CA THR A 326 40.49 14.09 26.38
C THR A 326 40.42 14.29 24.87
N ILE A 327 41.55 14.20 24.16
CA ILE A 327 41.55 14.29 22.69
C ILE A 327 40.88 13.06 22.07
N LEU A 328 41.16 11.86 22.58
CA LEU A 328 40.54 10.62 22.09
C LEU A 328 39.03 10.56 22.43
N VAL A 329 38.63 11.01 23.61
CA VAL A 329 37.22 11.13 24.00
C VAL A 329 36.52 12.20 23.15
N GLY A 330 37.17 13.33 22.87
CA GLY A 330 36.66 14.37 21.97
C GLY A 330 36.50 13.89 20.53
N LEU A 331 37.49 13.17 19.99
CA LEU A 331 37.41 12.55 18.65
C LEU A 331 36.34 11.45 18.59
N GLY A 332 36.23 10.62 19.63
CA GLY A 332 35.18 9.61 19.75
C GLY A 332 33.79 10.24 19.83
N GLY A 333 33.65 11.31 20.60
CA GLY A 333 32.43 12.12 20.70
C GLY A 333 32.08 12.80 19.38
N TYR A 334 33.06 13.35 18.66
CA TYR A 334 32.87 13.94 17.34
C TYR A 334 32.51 12.91 16.27
N ALA A 335 33.17 11.74 16.26
CA ALA A 335 32.84 10.66 15.35
C ALA A 335 31.43 10.09 15.62
N ALA A 336 31.06 9.94 16.90
CA ALA A 336 29.70 9.59 17.30
C ALA A 336 28.71 10.68 16.88
N TYR A 337 29.00 11.95 17.14
CA TYR A 337 28.19 13.09 16.68
C TYR A 337 28.02 13.06 15.16
N ARG A 338 29.09 12.90 14.38
CA ARG A 338 28.99 12.83 12.92
C ARG A 338 28.19 11.60 12.45
N ARG A 339 28.35 10.45 13.11
CA ARG A 339 27.61 9.22 12.79
C ARG A 339 26.12 9.31 13.14
N PHE A 340 25.76 10.00 14.22
CA PHE A 340 24.40 10.04 14.77
C PHE A 340 23.63 11.34 14.44
N TYR A 341 24.32 12.42 14.09
CA TYR A 341 23.77 13.77 13.93
C TYR A 341 23.84 14.29 12.48
N VAL A 342 24.68 13.71 11.61
CA VAL A 342 24.53 13.95 10.16
C VAL A 342 23.17 13.37 9.78
N PRO A 343 22.22 14.20 9.32
CA PRO A 343 20.87 13.73 9.06
C PRO A 343 20.95 12.64 7.97
N PRO A 344 20.39 11.44 8.20
CA PRO A 344 20.34 10.44 7.16
C PRO A 344 19.60 11.01 5.94
N PRO A 345 19.91 10.55 4.72
CA PRO A 345 19.14 10.95 3.54
C PRO A 345 17.65 10.72 3.79
N ASN A 346 16.82 11.70 3.43
CA ASN A 346 15.37 11.56 3.51
C ASN A 346 14.91 10.74 2.31
N TYR A 347 14.42 9.53 2.55
CA TYR A 347 13.83 8.72 1.49
C TYR A 347 12.37 9.11 1.30
N ARG A 348 11.93 9.17 0.05
CA ARG A 348 10.52 9.39 -0.29
C ARG A 348 9.93 8.09 -0.81
N ILE A 349 8.84 7.66 -0.20
CA ILE A 349 8.04 6.54 -0.70
C ILE A 349 6.73 7.15 -1.19
N ALA A 350 6.54 7.14 -2.51
CA ALA A 350 5.32 7.61 -3.13
C ALA A 350 4.31 6.47 -3.23
N ALA A 351 3.02 6.76 -3.02
CA ALA A 351 1.96 5.86 -3.43
C ALA A 351 2.04 5.64 -4.96
N ALA A 352 1.56 4.49 -5.45
CA ALA A 352 1.55 4.22 -6.88
C ALA A 352 0.83 5.36 -7.63
N CYS A 353 1.55 6.03 -8.53
CA CYS A 353 0.99 7.05 -9.38
C CYS A 353 0.22 6.38 -10.51
N PRO A 354 -1.09 6.68 -10.68
CA PRO A 354 -1.81 6.18 -11.84
C PRO A 354 -1.05 6.59 -13.11
N PRO A 355 -0.85 5.67 -14.07
CA PRO A 355 -0.03 5.93 -15.24
C PRO A 355 -0.63 7.01 -16.16
N ARG A 356 -1.91 7.33 -15.97
CA ARG A 356 -2.61 8.38 -16.70
C ARG A 356 -2.77 9.60 -15.80
N PRO A 357 -2.44 10.81 -16.30
CA PRO A 357 -2.76 12.02 -15.57
C PRO A 357 -4.28 12.14 -15.42
N PRO A 358 -4.75 12.73 -14.31
CA PRO A 358 -6.16 13.05 -14.16
C PRO A 358 -6.56 14.00 -15.29
N ARG A 359 -7.78 13.87 -15.80
CA ARG A 359 -8.26 14.67 -16.94
C ARG A 359 -9.33 15.65 -16.51
N ASP A 360 -9.07 16.93 -16.76
CA ASP A 360 -10.08 17.99 -16.83
C ASP A 360 -9.75 18.77 -18.09
N LEU A 361 -10.52 18.55 -19.14
CA LEU A 361 -10.14 18.92 -20.48
C LEU A 361 -10.86 20.21 -20.87
N ARG A 362 -10.11 21.24 -21.22
CA ARG A 362 -10.65 22.43 -21.85
C ARG A 362 -10.58 22.25 -23.37
N GLY A 363 -11.73 22.26 -24.03
CA GLY A 363 -11.81 22.25 -25.49
C GLY A 363 -11.13 23.48 -26.09
N LEU A 364 -10.50 23.28 -27.25
CA LEU A 364 -9.90 24.31 -28.08
C LEU A 364 -10.59 24.31 -29.45
N ASP A 365 -10.04 23.59 -30.40
CA ASP A 365 -10.52 23.57 -31.78
C ASP A 365 -10.95 22.15 -32.16
N SER A 366 -11.74 22.05 -33.22
CA SER A 366 -12.15 20.76 -33.76
C SER A 366 -12.32 20.81 -35.27
N TRP A 367 -12.26 19.63 -35.88
CA TRP A 367 -12.60 19.43 -37.28
C TRP A 367 -13.23 18.06 -37.45
N GLN A 368 -14.22 17.93 -38.33
CA GLN A 368 -14.87 16.66 -38.61
C GLN A 368 -15.49 16.65 -40.00
N THR A 369 -15.58 15.45 -40.58
CA THR A 369 -16.25 15.18 -41.85
C THR A 369 -16.79 13.75 -41.87
N VAL A 370 -17.68 13.46 -42.81
CA VAL A 370 -18.18 12.11 -43.09
C VAL A 370 -17.84 11.77 -44.53
N VAL A 371 -17.08 10.69 -44.72
CA VAL A 371 -16.70 10.16 -46.04
C VAL A 371 -17.64 9.03 -46.40
N ARG A 372 -18.30 9.14 -47.55
CA ARG A 372 -19.30 8.16 -47.99
C ARG A 372 -18.66 6.82 -48.35
N ASP A 373 -19.38 5.73 -48.10
CA ASP A 373 -19.03 4.37 -48.52
C ASP A 373 -17.64 3.85 -48.08
N LEU A 374 -17.03 4.47 -47.07
CA LEU A 374 -15.70 4.13 -46.56
C LEU A 374 -15.73 3.46 -45.17
N GLY A 375 -16.92 3.19 -44.63
CA GLY A 375 -17.10 2.68 -43.27
C GLY A 375 -16.42 1.33 -43.01
N GLU A 376 -16.35 0.45 -44.02
CA GLU A 376 -15.67 -0.86 -43.90
C GLU A 376 -14.15 -0.74 -43.83
N GLN A 377 -13.58 0.37 -44.29
CA GLN A 377 -12.13 0.59 -44.32
C GLN A 377 -11.61 1.31 -43.07
N ARG A 378 -12.46 1.47 -42.04
CA ARG A 378 -12.13 2.18 -40.80
C ARG A 378 -10.78 1.76 -40.22
N ASP A 379 -10.54 0.45 -40.10
CA ASP A 379 -9.33 -0.07 -39.47
C ASP A 379 -8.08 0.19 -40.33
N ILE A 380 -8.20 0.05 -41.65
CA ILE A 380 -7.11 0.34 -42.59
C ILE A 380 -6.73 1.82 -42.53
N VAL A 381 -7.73 2.72 -42.52
CA VAL A 381 -7.49 4.17 -42.42
C VAL A 381 -6.86 4.52 -41.08
N LEU A 382 -7.34 3.94 -39.98
CA LEU A 382 -6.78 4.17 -38.65
C LEU A 382 -5.34 3.68 -38.54
N ASP A 383 -5.03 2.47 -39.02
CA ASP A 383 -3.69 1.88 -38.98
C ASP A 383 -2.69 2.68 -39.83
N ARG A 384 -3.10 3.09 -41.05
CA ARG A 384 -2.29 3.97 -41.91
C ARG A 384 -2.02 5.31 -41.23
N PHE A 385 -3.04 5.90 -40.60
CA PHE A 385 -2.89 7.18 -39.90
C PHE A 385 -1.92 7.08 -38.72
N GLU A 386 -2.05 6.03 -37.91
CA GLU A 386 -1.16 5.79 -36.76
C GLU A 386 0.28 5.53 -37.19
N ALA A 387 0.50 4.76 -38.26
CA ALA A 387 1.83 4.52 -38.83
C ALA A 387 2.47 5.83 -39.31
N MET A 388 1.72 6.65 -40.06
CA MET A 388 2.18 7.94 -40.55
C MET A 388 2.54 8.89 -39.40
N LEU A 389 1.72 8.96 -38.35
CA LEU A 389 2.02 9.78 -37.17
C LEU A 389 3.28 9.33 -36.45
N ARG A 390 3.47 8.02 -36.27
CA ARG A 390 4.68 7.47 -35.63
C ARG A 390 5.95 7.79 -36.41
N GLU A 391 5.88 7.69 -37.73
CA GLU A 391 7.02 8.00 -38.61
C GLU A 391 7.34 9.50 -38.62
N ARG A 392 6.32 10.35 -38.72
CA ARG A 392 6.52 11.81 -38.86
C ARG A 392 6.83 12.52 -37.55
N LEU A 393 6.41 11.95 -36.42
CA LEU A 393 6.57 12.53 -35.09
C LEU A 393 7.69 11.86 -34.27
N SER A 394 8.44 10.90 -34.84
CA SER A 394 9.55 10.23 -34.14
C SER A 394 10.69 11.17 -33.78
N ASP A 395 10.91 12.21 -34.59
CA ASP A 395 12.09 13.07 -34.51
C ASP A 395 11.86 14.32 -33.65
N ALA A 396 10.69 14.43 -33.00
CA ALA A 396 10.39 15.52 -32.10
C ALA A 396 11.34 15.49 -30.88
N SER A 397 11.86 16.66 -30.51
CA SER A 397 12.74 16.79 -29.32
C SER A 397 12.05 16.37 -28.02
N GLU A 398 10.72 16.48 -27.98
CA GLU A 398 9.90 15.97 -26.90
C GLU A 398 9.03 14.81 -27.38
N PRO A 399 8.93 13.72 -26.58
CA PRO A 399 8.21 12.53 -26.99
C PRO A 399 6.70 12.80 -27.03
N ILE A 400 6.11 12.66 -28.22
CA ILE A 400 4.65 12.69 -28.40
C ILE A 400 4.09 11.30 -28.13
N SER A 401 3.17 11.21 -27.18
CA SER A 401 2.51 9.95 -26.84
C SER A 401 1.33 9.71 -27.77
N ILE A 402 1.38 8.63 -28.55
CA ILE A 402 0.28 8.17 -29.42
C ILE A 402 -0.30 6.89 -28.81
N ARG A 403 -1.60 6.89 -28.47
CA ARG A 403 -2.25 5.75 -27.81
C ARG A 403 -3.68 5.54 -28.31
N ARG A 404 -4.11 4.29 -28.43
CA ARG A 404 -5.52 3.95 -28.62
C ARG A 404 -6.24 3.94 -27.28
N GLU A 405 -7.40 4.56 -27.22
CA GLU A 405 -8.24 4.63 -26.02
C GLU A 405 -9.64 4.15 -26.32
N ASN A 406 -10.12 3.22 -25.49
CA ASN A 406 -11.51 2.83 -25.50
C ASN A 406 -12.30 3.82 -24.64
N ILE A 407 -13.39 4.33 -25.19
CA ILE A 407 -14.31 5.28 -24.58
C ILE A 407 -15.71 4.69 -24.62
N TRP A 408 -16.50 4.99 -23.60
CA TRP A 408 -17.87 4.51 -23.50
C TRP A 408 -18.82 5.70 -23.51
N TYR A 409 -19.82 5.64 -24.39
CA TYR A 409 -20.92 6.58 -24.40
C TYR A 409 -22.18 5.88 -23.91
N SER A 410 -22.92 6.53 -23.02
CA SER A 410 -24.27 6.06 -22.68
C SER A 410 -25.19 6.40 -23.85
N GLY A 411 -25.57 5.39 -24.63
CA GLY A 411 -26.58 5.51 -25.67
C GLY A 411 -28.00 5.42 -25.11
N ALA A 412 -29.00 5.54 -25.98
CA ALA A 412 -30.40 5.44 -25.60
C ALA A 412 -30.78 4.04 -25.05
N GLU A 413 -30.11 2.99 -25.55
CA GLU A 413 -30.42 1.60 -25.18
C GLU A 413 -29.30 0.94 -24.38
N ASP A 414 -28.02 1.28 -24.64
CA ASP A 414 -26.87 0.67 -23.95
C ASP A 414 -25.60 1.54 -23.99
N LYS A 415 -24.59 1.13 -23.20
CA LYS A 415 -23.23 1.68 -23.28
C LYS A 415 -22.57 1.21 -24.58
N VAL A 416 -22.27 2.15 -25.48
CA VAL A 416 -21.54 1.87 -26.73
C VAL A 416 -20.06 2.12 -26.50
N GLU A 417 -19.25 1.07 -26.61
CA GLU A 417 -17.79 1.17 -26.64
C GLU A 417 -17.31 1.66 -28.01
N ARG A 418 -16.42 2.64 -28.01
CA ARG A 418 -15.76 3.17 -29.20
C ARG A 418 -14.28 3.32 -28.93
N GLN A 419 -13.48 3.34 -29.98
CA GLN A 419 -12.04 3.53 -29.86
C GLN A 419 -11.60 4.82 -30.56
N GLN A 420 -10.93 5.69 -29.81
CA GLN A 420 -10.30 6.90 -30.33
C GLN A 420 -8.77 6.79 -30.26
N LEU A 421 -8.06 7.59 -31.06
CA LEU A 421 -6.61 7.75 -30.95
C LEU A 421 -6.31 9.03 -30.17
N ALA A 422 -5.59 8.93 -29.06
CA ALA A 422 -5.17 10.06 -28.25
C ALA A 422 -3.70 10.37 -28.53
N LEU A 423 -3.45 11.57 -29.05
CA LEU A 423 -2.15 12.19 -29.18
C LEU A 423 -1.93 13.11 -27.98
N SER A 424 -0.77 13.05 -27.34
CA SER A 424 -0.47 13.91 -26.19
C SER A 424 0.95 14.46 -26.24
N LEU A 425 1.05 15.78 -26.08
CA LEU A 425 2.30 16.53 -25.91
C LEU A 425 2.17 17.36 -24.65
N ARG A 426 2.91 16.99 -23.59
CA ARG A 426 2.78 17.59 -22.25
C ARG A 426 1.31 17.61 -21.77
N ARG A 427 0.68 18.79 -21.73
CA ARG A 427 -0.72 19.00 -21.33
C ARG A 427 -1.69 19.07 -22.52
N ALA A 428 -1.19 19.27 -23.73
CA ALA A 428 -1.99 19.28 -24.94
C ALA A 428 -2.39 17.86 -25.32
N ILE A 429 -3.66 17.66 -25.66
CA ILE A 429 -4.22 16.38 -26.06
C ILE A 429 -5.08 16.60 -27.31
N VAL A 430 -4.84 15.81 -28.36
CA VAL A 430 -5.72 15.77 -29.53
C VAL A 430 -6.32 14.37 -29.61
N PHE A 431 -7.65 14.30 -29.60
CA PHE A 431 -8.35 13.04 -29.86
C PHE A 431 -8.72 12.98 -31.32
N VAL A 432 -8.43 11.85 -31.96
CA VAL A 432 -8.78 11.56 -33.34
C VAL A 432 -9.81 10.44 -33.33
N ARG A 433 -10.91 10.70 -34.03
CA ARG A 433 -12.11 9.90 -34.05
C ARG A 433 -12.33 9.42 -35.48
N ILE A 434 -12.13 8.12 -35.69
CA ILE A 434 -12.36 7.45 -36.98
C ILE A 434 -13.35 6.32 -36.71
N TYR A 435 -14.62 6.57 -37.04
CA TYR A 435 -15.75 5.70 -36.69
C TYR A 435 -16.53 5.28 -37.93
N ARG A 436 -16.96 4.02 -37.93
CA ARG A 436 -17.93 3.51 -38.89
C ARG A 436 -19.34 3.92 -38.47
N TYR A 437 -20.08 4.53 -39.38
CA TYR A 437 -21.51 4.78 -39.26
C TYR A 437 -22.23 4.13 -40.44
N GLY A 438 -22.62 2.86 -40.27
CA GLY A 438 -23.20 2.07 -41.35
C GLY A 438 -22.18 1.86 -42.48
N ARG A 439 -22.46 2.44 -43.64
CA ARG A 439 -21.59 2.43 -44.83
C ARG A 439 -20.58 3.57 -44.84
N ASP A 440 -20.81 4.61 -44.06
CA ASP A 440 -20.00 5.83 -44.09
C ASP A 440 -18.92 5.82 -43.00
N LEU A 441 -17.86 6.59 -43.22
CA LEU A 441 -16.77 6.79 -42.29
C LEU A 441 -16.80 8.21 -41.74
N PHE A 442 -17.04 8.34 -40.44
CA PHE A 442 -16.81 9.59 -39.72
C PHE A 442 -15.32 9.72 -39.43
N VAL A 443 -14.75 10.88 -39.78
CA VAL A 443 -13.35 11.22 -39.53
C VAL A 443 -13.31 12.61 -38.92
N GLY A 444 -12.67 12.76 -37.77
CA GLY A 444 -12.51 14.06 -37.14
C GLY A 444 -11.52 14.06 -36.00
N TRP A 445 -11.20 15.23 -35.49
CA TRP A 445 -10.39 15.40 -34.29
C TRP A 445 -10.86 16.58 -33.45
N ASP A 446 -10.51 16.52 -32.17
CA ASP A 446 -10.83 17.53 -31.16
C ASP A 446 -9.64 17.77 -30.24
N ALA A 447 -9.18 19.02 -30.20
CA ALA A 447 -8.01 19.46 -29.45
C ALA A 447 -8.40 20.00 -28.07
N HIS A 448 -7.60 19.66 -27.07
CA HIS A 448 -7.84 19.95 -25.66
C HIS A 448 -6.56 20.32 -24.93
N VAL A 449 -6.70 21.08 -23.84
CA VAL A 449 -5.65 21.26 -22.83
C VAL A 449 -6.11 20.62 -21.54
N ASN A 450 -5.28 19.73 -20.98
CA ASN A 450 -5.54 19.13 -19.68
C ASN A 450 -5.17 20.09 -18.55
N LEU A 451 -6.13 20.38 -17.67
CA LEU A 451 -5.99 21.29 -16.54
C LEU A 451 -5.50 20.60 -15.27
N LEU A 452 -5.52 19.26 -15.22
CA LEU A 452 -5.09 18.52 -14.05
C LEU A 452 -3.76 17.79 -14.29
N SER A 453 -2.93 17.77 -13.26
CA SER A 453 -1.77 16.88 -13.17
C SER A 453 -1.75 16.17 -11.83
N TRP A 454 -0.97 15.09 -11.73
CA TRP A 454 -0.61 14.56 -10.43
C TRP A 454 0.38 15.50 -9.74
N LYS A 455 0.23 15.67 -8.43
CA LYS A 455 1.16 16.37 -7.56
C LYS A 455 1.40 15.56 -6.31
N ASP A 456 2.68 15.44 -5.98
CA ASP A 456 3.13 14.86 -4.73
C ASP A 456 2.66 15.69 -3.53
N ARG A 457 1.99 15.03 -2.59
CA ARG A 457 1.60 15.58 -1.29
C ARG A 457 2.26 14.80 -0.18
N GLY A 458 3.10 15.47 0.62
CA GLY A 458 3.63 14.88 1.84
C GLY A 458 2.48 14.53 2.80
N LEU A 459 2.30 13.23 3.08
CA LEU A 459 1.28 12.74 4.01
C LEU A 459 1.85 12.67 5.43
N TYR A 460 3.00 12.01 5.58
CA TYR A 460 3.59 11.76 6.89
C TYR A 460 5.10 11.63 6.82
N LYS A 461 5.79 12.01 7.89
CA LYS A 461 7.25 11.84 8.05
C LYS A 461 7.53 11.00 9.29
N GLY A 462 8.32 9.95 9.14
CA GLY A 462 8.65 9.05 10.24
C GLY A 462 9.92 8.26 9.99
N TYR A 463 10.17 7.28 10.86
CA TYR A 463 11.28 6.36 10.74
C TYR A 463 10.77 4.98 10.37
N ARG A 464 11.33 4.38 9.32
CA ARG A 464 10.94 3.05 8.84
C ARG A 464 11.24 2.00 9.90
N ASP A 465 10.29 1.09 10.12
CA ASP A 465 10.48 -0.04 11.05
C ASP A 465 11.63 -0.95 10.61
N GLY A 466 12.38 -1.47 11.59
CA GLY A 466 13.61 -2.22 11.38
C GLY A 466 14.86 -1.34 11.25
N ASP A 467 14.96 -0.54 10.18
CA ASP A 467 16.21 0.13 9.81
C ASP A 467 16.39 1.52 10.45
N GLY A 468 15.32 2.12 10.98
CA GLY A 468 15.36 3.48 11.55
C GLY A 468 15.72 4.57 10.53
N VAL A 469 15.51 4.31 9.24
CA VAL A 469 15.74 5.27 8.15
C VAL A 469 14.61 6.29 8.14
N LYS A 470 14.95 7.58 7.96
CA LYS A 470 13.94 8.64 7.87
C LYS A 470 13.24 8.59 6.51
N VAL A 471 11.93 8.41 6.53
CA VAL A 471 11.09 8.29 5.35
C VAL A 471 9.97 9.32 5.39
N GLU A 472 9.74 9.96 4.25
CA GLU A 472 8.57 10.78 3.95
C GLU A 472 7.63 9.95 3.06
N LEU A 473 6.43 9.68 3.56
CA LEU A 473 5.37 9.12 2.74
C LEU A 473 4.73 10.23 1.94
N VAL A 474 4.71 10.03 0.64
CA VAL A 474 4.17 10.94 -0.34
C VAL A 474 2.91 10.30 -0.92
N GLY A 475 1.78 10.94 -0.68
CA GLY A 475 0.54 10.66 -1.38
C GLY A 475 0.50 11.43 -2.69
N ILE A 476 -0.48 11.12 -3.51
CA ILE A 476 -0.67 11.80 -4.79
C ILE A 476 -2.02 12.51 -4.73
N GLU A 477 -2.01 13.78 -5.10
CA GLU A 477 -3.21 14.62 -5.20
C GLU A 477 -3.31 15.19 -6.62
N THR A 478 -4.52 15.48 -7.07
CA THR A 478 -4.73 16.21 -8.33
C THR A 478 -4.41 17.69 -8.13
N GLN A 479 -3.50 18.25 -8.92
CA GLN A 479 -3.24 19.69 -8.97
C GLN A 479 -3.89 20.29 -10.22
N TYR A 480 -4.59 21.40 -10.01
CA TYR A 480 -5.12 22.22 -11.09
C TYR A 480 -4.07 23.24 -11.56
N HIS A 481 -3.97 23.39 -12.87
CA HIS A 481 -3.11 24.35 -13.55
C HIS A 481 -3.94 25.24 -14.46
N GLN A 482 -3.73 26.54 -14.37
CA GLN A 482 -4.30 27.47 -15.34
C GLN A 482 -3.65 27.27 -16.73
N ILE A 483 -4.38 27.61 -17.78
CA ILE A 483 -3.88 27.57 -19.15
C ILE A 483 -2.91 28.74 -19.33
N ASN A 484 -1.70 28.46 -19.80
CA ASN A 484 -0.72 29.45 -20.18
C ASN A 484 -0.52 29.45 -21.72
N GLU A 485 0.27 30.40 -22.21
CA GLU A 485 0.55 30.55 -23.65
C GLU A 485 1.32 29.36 -24.23
N TYR A 486 2.18 28.72 -23.44
CA TYR A 486 2.93 27.54 -23.86
C TYR A 486 1.99 26.34 -24.07
N ASP A 487 0.99 26.16 -23.22
CA ASP A 487 -0.01 25.10 -23.39
C ASP A 487 -0.80 25.27 -24.69
N ILE A 488 -1.12 26.52 -25.05
CA ILE A 488 -1.81 26.85 -26.31
C ILE A 488 -0.89 26.61 -27.51
N THR A 489 0.40 26.93 -27.37
CA THR A 489 1.40 26.72 -28.42
C THR A 489 1.62 25.23 -28.67
N ASP A 490 1.76 24.43 -27.61
CA ASP A 490 1.91 22.98 -27.67
C ASP A 490 0.66 22.34 -28.31
N ALA A 491 -0.54 22.83 -27.95
CA ALA A 491 -1.78 22.37 -28.57
C ALA A 491 -1.90 22.74 -30.05
N ASN A 492 -1.49 23.96 -30.44
CA ASN A 492 -1.47 24.39 -31.83
C ASN A 492 -0.52 23.55 -32.68
N PHE A 493 0.69 23.28 -32.16
CA PHE A 493 1.62 22.41 -32.85
C PHE A 493 1.02 21.03 -33.09
N LEU A 494 0.45 20.42 -32.04
CA LEU A 494 -0.11 19.08 -32.13
C LEU A 494 -1.34 19.02 -33.03
N LEU A 495 -2.24 20.02 -32.98
CA LEU A 495 -3.45 20.05 -33.80
C LEU A 495 -3.14 20.30 -35.26
N GLU A 496 -2.23 21.22 -35.59
CA GLU A 496 -1.89 21.54 -36.99
C GLU A 496 -1.20 20.34 -37.65
N ALA A 497 -0.29 19.67 -36.95
CA ALA A 497 0.32 18.43 -37.42
C ALA A 497 -0.74 17.33 -37.65
N THR A 498 -1.63 17.13 -36.66
CA THR A 498 -2.70 16.13 -36.76
C THR A 498 -3.63 16.42 -37.93
N HIS A 499 -4.04 17.68 -38.10
CA HIS A 499 -4.94 18.11 -39.17
C HIS A 499 -4.28 17.94 -40.54
N ALA A 500 -3.05 18.42 -40.72
CA ALA A 500 -2.34 18.32 -42.00
C ALA A 500 -2.20 16.86 -42.44
N HIS A 501 -1.79 15.98 -41.53
CA HIS A 501 -1.64 14.55 -41.81
C HIS A 501 -2.98 13.86 -42.07
N LEU A 502 -4.00 14.10 -41.25
CA LEU A 502 -5.30 13.46 -41.43
C LEU A 502 -5.98 13.92 -42.72
N SER A 503 -5.90 15.22 -43.04
CA SER A 503 -6.42 15.79 -44.29
C SER A 503 -5.69 15.24 -45.51
N SER A 504 -4.37 15.04 -45.45
CA SER A 504 -3.62 14.38 -46.52
C SER A 504 -4.09 12.94 -46.72
N LEU A 505 -4.21 12.16 -45.63
CA LEU A 505 -4.66 10.77 -45.70
C LEU A 505 -6.07 10.66 -46.28
N VAL A 506 -7.00 11.51 -45.86
CA VAL A 506 -8.37 11.51 -46.40
C VAL A 506 -8.36 11.83 -47.90
N LYS A 507 -7.57 12.81 -48.35
CA LYS A 507 -7.44 13.12 -49.79
C LYS A 507 -6.86 11.96 -50.59
N ASP A 508 -5.86 11.28 -50.05
CA ASP A 508 -5.24 10.13 -50.69
C ASP A 508 -6.23 8.97 -50.81
N VAL A 509 -6.99 8.68 -49.76
CA VAL A 509 -8.01 7.63 -49.78
C VAL A 509 -9.18 7.96 -50.73
N LEU A 510 -9.63 9.22 -50.77
CA LEU A 510 -10.64 9.67 -51.74
C LEU A 510 -10.16 9.48 -53.18
N ARG A 511 -8.90 9.79 -53.47
CA ARG A 511 -8.28 9.59 -54.79
C ARG A 511 -8.13 8.11 -55.14
N GLU A 512 -7.64 7.29 -54.22
CA GLU A 512 -7.47 5.84 -54.40
C GLU A 512 -8.79 5.11 -54.71
N ARG A 513 -9.91 5.65 -54.21
CA ARG A 513 -11.24 5.06 -54.33
C ARG A 513 -12.14 5.75 -55.35
N GLU A 514 -11.63 6.76 -56.05
CA GLU A 514 -12.38 7.54 -57.04
C GLU A 514 -13.70 8.11 -56.47
N ILE A 515 -13.70 8.49 -55.19
CA ILE A 515 -14.87 9.07 -54.53
C ILE A 515 -14.89 10.57 -54.84
N ASP A 516 -15.84 10.99 -55.67
CA ASP A 516 -16.08 12.41 -55.99
C ASP A 516 -16.90 13.07 -54.87
N GLN A 517 -16.22 13.43 -53.78
CA GLN A 517 -16.81 14.13 -52.64
C GLN A 517 -15.95 15.35 -52.28
N GLU A 518 -16.57 16.53 -52.32
CA GLU A 518 -15.96 17.75 -51.78
C GLU A 518 -16.02 17.71 -50.24
N VAL A 519 -14.84 17.71 -49.61
CA VAL A 519 -14.69 17.75 -48.16
C VAL A 519 -14.18 19.13 -47.75
N ASP A 520 -14.88 19.77 -46.82
CA ASP A 520 -14.39 21.00 -46.19
C ASP A 520 -13.35 20.65 -45.12
N PHE A 521 -12.14 21.18 -45.29
CA PHE A 521 -11.02 21.03 -44.36
C PHE A 521 -10.89 22.23 -43.41
N SER A 522 -11.89 23.11 -43.34
CA SER A 522 -11.86 24.29 -42.47
C SER A 522 -11.92 23.91 -40.99
N ILE A 523 -10.95 24.39 -40.21
CA ILE A 523 -10.88 24.15 -38.76
C ILE A 523 -11.91 25.04 -38.05
N VAL A 524 -12.77 24.44 -37.23
CA VAL A 524 -13.68 25.19 -36.36
C VAL A 524 -12.89 25.67 -35.15
N ARG A 525 -12.56 26.96 -35.14
CA ARG A 525 -11.78 27.60 -34.07
C ARG A 525 -12.69 28.18 -33.00
N GLU A 526 -12.56 27.76 -31.75
CA GLU A 526 -13.27 28.39 -30.63
C GLU A 526 -12.56 29.70 -30.22
N SER A 527 -13.30 30.60 -29.55
CA SER A 527 -12.75 31.87 -29.07
C SER A 527 -11.75 31.62 -27.94
N ARG A 528 -10.48 31.45 -28.29
CA ARG A 528 -9.37 31.13 -27.35
C ARG A 528 -9.18 32.17 -26.26
N GLN A 529 -9.48 33.44 -26.54
CA GLN A 529 -9.39 34.53 -25.59
C GLN A 529 -10.36 34.35 -24.40
N LYS A 530 -11.57 33.84 -24.67
CA LYS A 530 -12.55 33.48 -23.62
C LYS A 530 -12.09 32.31 -22.75
N LEU A 531 -11.14 31.49 -23.23
CA LEU A 531 -10.60 30.37 -22.47
C LEU A 531 -9.53 30.81 -21.46
N MET A 532 -8.73 31.82 -21.81
CA MET A 532 -7.73 32.40 -20.89
C MET A 532 -8.39 33.25 -19.78
N GLU A 533 -9.51 33.90 -20.08
CA GLU A 533 -10.23 34.77 -19.14
C GLU A 533 -11.15 34.03 -18.17
N ALA A 534 -11.40 32.73 -18.39
CA ALA A 534 -12.26 31.91 -17.55
C ALA A 534 -11.63 31.69 -16.16
N SER A 535 -11.97 32.57 -15.22
CA SER A 535 -11.50 32.57 -13.84
C SER A 535 -11.89 31.28 -13.08
N PRO A 536 -11.02 30.74 -12.18
CA PRO A 536 -11.26 29.49 -11.46
C PRO A 536 -12.48 29.49 -10.52
N SER A 537 -13.12 30.64 -10.29
CA SER A 537 -14.33 30.71 -9.44
C SER A 537 -15.53 29.96 -10.02
N ALA A 538 -15.67 29.91 -11.36
CA ALA A 538 -16.78 29.21 -12.01
C ALA A 538 -16.67 27.68 -11.92
N ALA A 539 -15.46 27.12 -11.92
CA ALA A 539 -15.22 25.68 -11.78
C ALA A 539 -15.46 25.18 -10.34
N ASN A 540 -15.23 26.02 -9.33
CA ASN A 540 -15.55 25.69 -7.94
C ASN A 540 -17.06 25.82 -7.62
N GLU A 541 -17.79 26.70 -8.31
CA GLU A 541 -19.26 26.78 -8.18
C GLU A 541 -19.98 25.60 -8.85
N SER A 542 -19.49 25.11 -9.99
CA SER A 542 -20.08 23.93 -10.64
C SER A 542 -19.81 22.64 -9.84
N ARG A 543 -18.62 22.50 -9.22
CA ARG A 543 -18.32 21.40 -8.27
C ARG A 543 -19.20 21.44 -7.01
N ARG A 544 -19.63 22.62 -6.55
CA ARG A 544 -20.53 22.75 -5.40
C ARG A 544 -21.99 22.38 -5.70
N ARG A 545 -22.42 22.36 -6.97
CA ARG A 545 -23.83 22.04 -7.30
C ARG A 545 -24.14 20.55 -7.38
N PHE A 546 -23.17 19.68 -7.68
CA PHE A 546 -23.40 18.22 -7.71
C PHE A 546 -23.45 17.55 -6.32
N PHE A 547 -23.00 18.22 -5.27
CA PHE A 547 -23.02 17.70 -3.88
C PHE A 547 -23.98 18.45 -2.95
N ARG A 548 -24.97 19.18 -3.48
CA ARG A 548 -26.07 19.64 -2.64
C ARG A 548 -27.05 18.47 -2.48
N LYS A 549 -26.94 17.77 -1.34
CA LYS A 549 -27.97 16.86 -0.84
C LYS A 549 -29.35 17.53 -1.02
N ALA A 550 -30.22 16.89 -1.80
CA ALA A 550 -31.65 17.03 -1.61
C ALA A 550 -32.04 16.30 -0.32
#